data_AF-A0A550GXT5-F1
#
_entry.id   AF-A0A550GXT5-F1
#
_cell.length_a   1.000
_cell.length_b   1.000
_cell.length_c   1.000
_cell.angle_alpha   90.00
_cell.angle_beta   90.00
_cell.angle_gamma   90.00
#
_symmetry.space_group_name_H-M   'P 1'
#
loop_
_entity.id
_entity.type
_entity.pdbx_description
1 polymer ?
#
loop_
_entity_poly.entity_id
_entity_poly.type
_entity_poly.pdbx_seq_one_letter_code
_entity_poly.pdbx_strand_id
1 'polypeptide(L)'
;MAKSFDEIYPSKPEYQRYDQRNTAFGQAIEKTGKVVEFGAEEYRAEKINQEIPGFSLVEYAFNGAAGLYEYPKGTTDTQGIAYYDWQSIGYVTKPNGVPRWMGTPEEAARIITKVAQYFGAYSVGFTRLDKRWFYTHSRYGKPLEFDDNIDEGYVTEEKAVFPTKHQYVIALTVA
;
A
#
# COMPACT_ATOMS: atom_id res chain seq x y z
N MET A 1 34.09 2.87 0.25
CA MET A 1 33.06 3.84 -0.18
C MET A 1 31.72 3.14 -0.17
N ALA A 2 30.64 3.79 0.29
CA ALA A 2 29.29 3.25 0.14
C ALA A 2 28.90 3.29 -1.34
N LYS A 3 28.26 2.23 -1.85
CA LYS A 3 27.70 2.22 -3.21
C LYS A 3 26.55 3.23 -3.31
N SER A 4 26.41 3.89 -4.44
CA SER A 4 25.24 4.72 -4.77
C SER A 4 23.99 3.88 -4.96
N PHE A 5 22.81 4.51 -4.93
CA PHE A 5 21.53 3.82 -5.10
C PHE A 5 21.47 3.06 -6.44
N ASP A 6 21.93 3.67 -7.53
CA ASP A 6 21.92 3.06 -8.86
C ASP A 6 22.96 1.93 -9.02
N GLU A 7 24.02 1.92 -8.22
CA GLU A 7 24.96 0.80 -8.15
C GLU A 7 24.40 -0.39 -7.35
N ILE A 8 23.52 -0.14 -6.38
CA ILE A 8 22.85 -1.18 -5.59
C ILE A 8 21.62 -1.71 -6.34
N TYR A 9 20.87 -0.83 -7.01
CA TYR A 9 19.64 -1.11 -7.74
C TYR A 9 19.74 -0.64 -9.19
N PRO A 10 20.57 -1.30 -10.02
CA PRO A 10 20.73 -0.90 -11.41
C PRO A 10 19.44 -1.12 -12.20
N SER A 11 19.01 -0.09 -12.92
CA SER A 11 17.91 -0.17 -13.90
C SER A 11 18.47 -0.10 -15.31
N LYS A 12 17.91 -0.89 -16.22
CA LYS A 12 18.24 -0.78 -17.65
C LYS A 12 17.76 0.57 -18.20
N PRO A 13 18.44 1.16 -19.21
CA PRO A 13 18.02 2.43 -19.82
C PRO A 13 16.58 2.40 -20.36
N GLU A 14 16.13 1.25 -20.84
CA GLU A 14 14.79 1.00 -21.37
C GLU A 14 13.73 0.67 -20.30
N TYR A 15 14.09 0.69 -19.00
CA TYR A 15 13.15 0.38 -17.93
C TYR A 15 11.98 1.37 -17.93
N GLN A 16 10.77 0.83 -17.86
CA GLN A 16 9.54 1.58 -17.68
C GLN A 16 8.88 1.17 -16.37
N ARG A 17 8.13 2.10 -15.77
CA ARG A 17 7.30 1.81 -14.59
C ARG A 17 6.38 0.63 -14.89
N TYR A 18 6.23 -0.26 -13.91
CA TYR A 18 5.47 -1.49 -14.07
C TYR A 18 3.96 -1.25 -14.03
N ASP A 19 3.19 -1.96 -14.83
CA ASP A 19 1.72 -1.94 -14.76
C ASP A 19 1.24 -3.01 -13.79
N GLN A 20 0.58 -2.62 -12.68
CA GLN A 20 0.21 -3.57 -11.62
C GLN A 20 -0.77 -4.66 -12.09
N ARG A 21 -1.50 -4.43 -13.20
CA ARG A 21 -2.35 -5.46 -13.81
C ARG A 21 -1.54 -6.67 -14.29
N ASN A 22 -0.27 -6.48 -14.60
CA ASN A 22 0.60 -7.56 -15.05
C ASN A 22 1.12 -8.45 -13.91
N THR A 23 0.86 -8.11 -12.64
CA THR A 23 1.15 -9.01 -11.51
C THR A 23 0.36 -10.31 -11.63
N ALA A 24 0.79 -11.38 -10.95
CA ALA A 24 0.03 -12.63 -10.93
C ALA A 24 -1.43 -12.43 -10.48
N PHE A 25 -1.65 -11.56 -9.49
CA PHE A 25 -2.99 -11.23 -9.01
C PHE A 25 -3.78 -10.37 -10.00
N GLY A 26 -3.15 -9.37 -10.64
CA GLY A 26 -3.79 -8.57 -11.67
C GLY A 26 -4.25 -9.41 -12.86
N GLN A 27 -3.40 -10.33 -13.34
CA GLN A 27 -3.75 -11.26 -14.42
C GLN A 27 -4.83 -12.27 -13.99
N ALA A 28 -4.84 -12.69 -12.72
CA ALA A 28 -5.90 -13.56 -12.20
C ALA A 28 -7.27 -12.86 -12.24
N ILE A 29 -7.32 -11.57 -11.86
CA ILE A 29 -8.54 -10.76 -11.97
C ILE A 29 -9.01 -10.68 -13.42
N GLU A 30 -8.11 -10.37 -14.34
CA GLU A 30 -8.46 -10.25 -15.77
C GLU A 30 -9.03 -11.57 -16.32
N LYS A 31 -8.43 -12.71 -15.96
CA LYS A 31 -8.83 -14.02 -16.47
C LYS A 31 -10.09 -14.58 -15.81
N THR A 32 -10.29 -14.33 -14.52
CA THR A 32 -11.27 -15.06 -13.69
C THR A 32 -12.28 -14.16 -13.00
N GLY A 33 -12.06 -12.84 -12.99
CA GLY A 33 -12.82 -11.89 -12.18
C GLY A 33 -12.48 -11.92 -10.68
N LYS A 34 -11.55 -12.78 -10.23
CA LYS A 34 -11.17 -12.95 -8.81
C LYS A 34 -9.68 -12.65 -8.60
N VAL A 35 -9.34 -11.99 -7.48
CA VAL A 35 -7.94 -11.69 -7.11
C VAL A 35 -7.19 -12.96 -6.71
N VAL A 36 -7.84 -13.79 -5.89
CA VAL A 36 -7.32 -15.06 -5.39
C VAL A 36 -8.45 -16.10 -5.37
N GLU A 37 -8.16 -17.31 -5.83
CA GLU A 37 -9.14 -18.40 -5.87
C GLU A 37 -9.34 -19.03 -4.48
N PHE A 38 -8.29 -19.07 -3.66
CA PHE A 38 -8.30 -19.75 -2.36
C PHE A 38 -9.16 -19.08 -1.28
N GLY A 39 -9.55 -17.82 -1.47
CA GLY A 39 -10.48 -17.12 -0.60
C GLY A 39 -11.95 -17.43 -0.88
N ALA A 40 -12.27 -18.05 -2.01
CA ALA A 40 -13.64 -18.36 -2.40
C ALA A 40 -14.30 -19.35 -1.44
N GLU A 41 -15.59 -19.19 -1.18
CA GLU A 41 -16.36 -20.10 -0.31
C GLU A 41 -16.33 -21.54 -0.81
N GLU A 42 -16.55 -21.74 -2.11
CA GLU A 42 -16.50 -23.07 -2.75
C GLU A 42 -15.14 -23.74 -2.57
N TYR A 43 -14.04 -23.00 -2.79
CA TYR A 43 -12.69 -23.51 -2.60
C TYR A 43 -12.45 -23.94 -1.14
N ARG A 44 -12.84 -23.09 -0.18
CA ARG A 44 -12.68 -23.39 1.24
C ARG A 44 -13.51 -24.61 1.65
N ALA A 45 -14.75 -24.70 1.19
CA ALA A 45 -15.61 -25.85 1.44
C ALA A 45 -15.01 -27.14 0.86
N GLU A 46 -14.47 -27.09 -0.36
CA GLU A 46 -13.78 -28.22 -0.97
C GLU A 46 -12.58 -28.68 -0.13
N LYS A 47 -11.73 -27.74 0.33
CA LYS A 47 -10.55 -28.05 1.14
C LYS A 47 -10.90 -28.63 2.51
N ILE A 48 -11.94 -28.11 3.16
CA ILE A 48 -12.44 -28.66 4.43
C ILE A 48 -12.91 -30.10 4.23
N ASN A 49 -13.67 -30.37 3.16
CA ASN A 49 -14.19 -31.71 2.87
C ASN A 49 -13.10 -32.71 2.47
N GLN A 50 -11.92 -32.25 2.06
CA GLN A 50 -10.75 -33.11 1.79
C GLN A 50 -10.03 -33.55 3.08
N GLU A 51 -10.44 -33.05 4.25
CA GLU A 51 -9.86 -33.37 5.57
C GLU A 51 -8.33 -33.18 5.64
N ILE A 52 -7.80 -32.21 4.88
CA ILE A 52 -6.37 -31.90 4.85
C ILE A 52 -5.96 -31.23 6.17
N PRO A 53 -4.96 -31.76 6.90
CA PRO A 53 -4.45 -31.12 8.12
C PRO A 53 -4.04 -29.66 7.87
N GLY A 54 -4.57 -28.75 8.70
CA GLY A 54 -4.33 -27.31 8.58
C GLY A 54 -5.31 -26.54 7.68
N PHE A 55 -6.31 -27.22 7.11
CA PHE A 55 -7.37 -26.62 6.29
C PHE A 55 -8.77 -26.88 6.84
N SER A 56 -8.90 -27.04 8.16
CA SER A 56 -10.22 -27.23 8.78
C SER A 56 -10.97 -25.90 8.92
N LEU A 57 -12.23 -26.00 9.35
CA LEU A 57 -13.04 -24.83 9.69
C LEU A 57 -12.35 -23.93 10.72
N VAL A 58 -11.62 -24.50 11.69
CA VAL A 58 -10.94 -23.74 12.75
C VAL A 58 -9.82 -22.89 12.17
N GLU A 59 -8.98 -23.44 11.30
CA GLU A 59 -7.89 -22.68 10.68
C GLU A 59 -8.42 -21.58 9.75
N TYR A 60 -9.46 -21.86 8.97
CA TYR A 60 -10.11 -20.84 8.14
C TYR A 60 -10.79 -19.75 8.97
N ALA A 61 -11.41 -20.08 10.10
CA ALA A 61 -11.99 -19.10 11.02
C ALA A 61 -10.90 -18.23 11.66
N PHE A 62 -9.78 -18.82 12.06
CA PHE A 62 -8.63 -18.10 12.60
C PHE A 62 -8.04 -17.14 11.56
N ASN A 63 -7.81 -17.61 10.33
CA ASN A 63 -7.32 -16.77 9.24
C ASN A 63 -8.28 -15.62 8.92
N GLY A 64 -9.59 -15.90 8.85
CA GLY A 64 -10.61 -14.87 8.63
C GLY A 64 -10.66 -13.82 9.74
N ALA A 65 -10.51 -14.23 11.01
CA ALA A 65 -10.45 -13.31 12.14
C ALA A 65 -9.19 -12.44 12.12
N ALA A 66 -8.05 -13.02 11.73
CA ALA A 66 -6.79 -12.29 11.59
C ALA A 66 -6.84 -11.23 10.47
N GLY A 67 -7.62 -11.45 9.39
CA GLY A 67 -7.75 -10.52 8.27
C GLY A 67 -8.79 -9.40 8.43
N LEU A 68 -9.44 -9.26 9.59
CA LEU A 68 -10.54 -8.31 9.78
C LEU A 68 -10.19 -6.84 9.47
N TYR A 69 -8.92 -6.46 9.61
CA TYR A 69 -8.43 -5.11 9.36
C TYR A 69 -7.87 -4.91 7.94
N GLU A 70 -7.95 -5.91 7.07
CA GLU A 70 -7.43 -5.79 5.70
C GLU A 70 -8.44 -5.16 4.74
N TYR A 71 -9.71 -5.57 4.82
CA TYR A 71 -10.76 -5.14 3.90
C TYR A 71 -12.07 -4.86 4.64
N PRO A 72 -12.51 -3.59 4.76
CA PRO A 72 -13.87 -3.32 5.16
C PRO A 72 -14.85 -4.02 4.22
N LYS A 73 -15.93 -4.55 4.79
CA LYS A 73 -16.94 -5.32 4.05
C LYS A 73 -17.44 -4.54 2.82
N GLY A 74 -17.34 -5.15 1.64
CA GLY A 74 -17.80 -4.56 0.38
C GLY A 74 -16.82 -3.56 -0.25
N THR A 75 -15.60 -3.46 0.27
CA THR A 75 -14.55 -2.60 -0.28
C THR A 75 -13.36 -3.41 -0.81
N THR A 76 -12.39 -2.74 -1.42
CA THR A 76 -11.18 -3.32 -2.01
C THR A 76 -9.94 -2.54 -1.57
N ASP A 77 -8.77 -3.17 -1.59
CA ASP A 77 -7.47 -2.54 -1.37
C ASP A 77 -6.99 -1.77 -2.61
N THR A 78 -7.50 -0.56 -2.80
CA THR A 78 -6.95 0.36 -3.81
C THR A 78 -6.81 1.78 -3.25
N GLN A 79 -6.07 2.61 -3.99
CA GLN A 79 -5.80 4.00 -3.63
C GLN A 79 -7.10 4.75 -3.36
N GLY A 80 -7.16 5.49 -2.25
CA GLY A 80 -8.29 6.36 -1.94
C GLY A 80 -9.52 5.65 -1.40
N ILE A 81 -9.40 4.40 -0.95
CA ILE A 81 -10.54 3.62 -0.42
C ILE A 81 -10.21 3.09 0.98
N ALA A 82 -11.19 3.18 1.88
CA ALA A 82 -11.14 2.54 3.19
C ALA A 82 -9.87 2.92 3.99
N TYR A 83 -9.11 1.94 4.49
CA TYR A 83 -7.89 2.16 5.24
C TYR A 83 -6.73 2.73 4.39
N TYR A 84 -6.91 2.80 3.07
CA TYR A 84 -5.96 3.37 2.10
C TYR A 84 -6.43 4.71 1.54
N ASP A 85 -7.38 5.38 2.21
CA ASP A 85 -7.74 6.75 1.87
C ASP A 85 -6.53 7.68 2.06
N TRP A 86 -6.33 8.57 1.09
CA TRP A 86 -5.24 9.55 1.11
C TRP A 86 -5.65 10.82 1.84
N GLN A 87 -6.94 10.98 2.11
CA GLN A 87 -7.48 12.12 2.81
C GLN A 87 -7.67 11.80 4.30
N SER A 88 -7.45 12.81 5.14
CA SER A 88 -7.76 12.69 6.55
C SER A 88 -9.26 12.47 6.73
N ILE A 89 -9.65 11.52 7.60
CA ILE A 89 -11.03 11.30 8.01
C ILE A 89 -11.61 12.45 8.88
N GLY A 90 -10.85 13.53 9.08
CA GLY A 90 -11.30 14.75 9.73
C GLY A 90 -11.49 14.68 11.24
N TYR A 91 -11.26 13.51 11.86
CA TYR A 91 -11.45 13.32 13.30
C TYR A 91 -10.42 14.09 14.14
N VAL A 92 -9.17 14.16 13.67
CA VAL A 92 -8.10 14.94 14.29
C VAL A 92 -7.77 16.10 13.37
N THR A 93 -7.94 17.32 13.87
CA THR A 93 -7.61 18.55 13.14
C THR A 93 -6.58 19.35 13.90
N LYS A 94 -5.70 20.04 13.15
CA LYS A 94 -4.76 21.00 13.74
C LYS A 94 -5.58 22.12 14.38
N PRO A 95 -5.38 22.45 15.67
CA PRO A 95 -6.09 23.55 16.31
C PRO A 95 -6.00 24.87 15.52
N ASN A 96 -7.09 25.64 15.56
CA ASN A 96 -7.16 26.95 14.92
C ASN A 96 -6.11 27.90 15.50
N GLY A 97 -5.50 28.73 14.65
CA GLY A 97 -4.48 29.69 15.06
C GLY A 97 -3.09 29.11 15.34
N VAL A 98 -2.92 27.78 15.39
CA VAL A 98 -1.61 27.15 15.55
C VAL A 98 -0.95 26.94 14.18
N PRO A 99 0.29 27.39 13.93
CA PRO A 99 0.97 27.17 12.64
C PRO A 99 1.25 25.67 12.39
N ARG A 100 1.51 25.31 11.13
CA ARG A 100 2.02 23.96 10.81
C ARG A 100 3.37 23.75 11.51
N TRP A 101 3.62 22.52 11.94
CA TRP A 101 4.94 22.17 12.47
C TRP A 101 6.00 22.35 11.39
N MET A 102 7.13 22.92 11.77
CA MET A 102 8.31 23.10 10.93
C MET A 102 9.51 22.54 11.67
N GLY A 103 10.33 21.75 10.98
CA GLY A 103 11.56 21.20 11.54
C GLY A 103 12.40 20.52 10.48
N THR A 104 13.51 19.94 10.92
CA THR A 104 14.46 19.25 10.03
C THR A 104 13.98 17.85 9.65
N PRO A 105 14.42 17.29 8.51
CA PRO A 105 14.16 15.88 8.17
C PRO A 105 14.58 14.90 9.27
N GLU A 106 15.69 15.18 9.97
CA GLU A 106 16.21 14.35 11.05
C GLU A 106 15.29 14.37 12.28
N GLU A 107 14.72 15.52 12.63
CA GLU A 107 13.70 15.64 13.68
C GLU A 107 12.42 14.92 13.30
N ALA A 108 11.93 15.13 12.08
CA ALA A 108 10.75 14.45 11.57
C ALA A 108 10.93 12.92 11.61
N ALA A 109 12.08 12.41 11.15
CA ALA A 109 12.39 10.98 11.16
C ALA A 109 12.38 10.40 12.58
N ARG A 110 12.92 11.12 13.58
CA ARG A 110 12.87 10.68 14.99
C ARG A 110 11.45 10.63 15.54
N ILE A 111 10.62 11.63 15.23
CA ILE A 111 9.22 11.67 15.67
C ILE A 111 8.44 10.53 15.02
N ILE A 112 8.52 10.39 13.70
CA ILE A 112 7.83 9.37 12.92
C ILE A 112 8.24 7.97 13.36
N THR A 113 9.53 7.73 13.63
CA THR A 113 10.02 6.42 14.09
C THR A 113 9.36 6.03 15.42
N LYS A 114 9.33 6.94 16.39
CA LYS A 114 8.68 6.69 17.69
C LYS A 114 7.19 6.39 17.54
N VAL A 115 6.50 7.16 16.69
CA VAL A 115 5.07 6.99 16.43
C VAL A 115 4.80 5.65 15.74
N ALA A 116 5.56 5.30 14.70
CA ALA A 116 5.39 4.04 13.99
C ALA A 116 5.64 2.82 14.88
N GLN A 117 6.67 2.85 15.72
CA GLN A 117 6.95 1.79 16.69
C GLN A 117 5.84 1.66 17.75
N TYR A 118 5.30 2.78 18.23
CA TYR A 118 4.14 2.78 19.12
C TYR A 118 2.92 2.09 18.47
N PHE A 119 2.74 2.26 17.16
CA PHE A 119 1.71 1.59 16.38
C PHE A 119 2.08 0.17 15.87
N GLY A 120 3.19 -0.40 16.35
CA GLY A 120 3.53 -1.82 16.12
C GLY A 120 4.52 -2.10 14.98
N ALA A 121 5.11 -1.07 14.36
CA ALA A 121 6.20 -1.30 13.39
C ALA A 121 7.43 -1.88 14.10
N TYR A 122 7.98 -2.98 13.58
CA TYR A 122 9.21 -3.59 14.07
C TYR A 122 10.44 -2.72 13.71
N SER A 123 10.53 -2.30 12.44
CA SER A 123 11.57 -1.38 11.97
C SER A 123 10.99 -0.29 11.07
N VAL A 124 11.68 0.85 11.05
CA VAL A 124 11.30 2.04 10.25
C VAL A 124 12.51 2.47 9.43
N GLY A 125 12.31 2.61 8.12
CA GLY A 125 13.30 3.11 7.17
C GLY A 125 12.77 4.32 6.41
N PHE A 126 13.69 5.17 5.95
CA PHE A 126 13.36 6.36 5.18
C PHE A 126 14.20 6.36 3.90
N THR A 127 13.58 6.71 2.78
CA THR A 127 14.29 6.91 1.51
C THR A 127 13.67 8.05 0.73
N ARG A 128 14.39 8.55 -0.27
CA ARG A 128 13.80 9.46 -1.26
C ARG A 128 12.85 8.70 -2.16
N LEU A 129 11.81 9.38 -2.61
CA LEU A 129 10.90 8.87 -3.61
C LEU A 129 11.66 8.64 -4.92
N ASP A 130 11.53 7.44 -5.46
CA ASP A 130 12.01 7.08 -6.78
C ASP A 130 10.83 6.56 -7.60
N LYS A 131 10.49 7.32 -8.66
CA LYS A 131 9.32 7.07 -9.51
C LYS A 131 9.41 5.71 -10.22
N ARG A 132 10.59 5.11 -10.37
CA ARG A 132 10.78 3.79 -11.00
C ARG A 132 9.97 2.69 -10.32
N TRP A 133 9.75 2.80 -9.01
CA TRP A 133 9.08 1.78 -8.19
C TRP A 133 7.57 2.00 -8.04
N PHE A 134 7.03 3.06 -8.64
CA PHE A 134 5.60 3.31 -8.65
C PHE A 134 4.97 2.63 -9.87
N TYR A 135 3.79 2.05 -9.69
CA TYR A 135 3.05 1.46 -10.80
C TYR A 135 2.49 2.54 -11.75
N THR A 136 2.24 2.17 -13.01
CA THR A 136 1.55 3.02 -14.00
C THR A 136 0.03 2.96 -13.88
N HIS A 137 -0.50 1.80 -13.49
CA HIS A 137 -1.91 1.58 -13.19
C HIS A 137 -2.02 0.74 -11.92
N SER A 138 -3.12 0.91 -11.19
CA SER A 138 -3.51 -0.02 -10.13
C SER A 138 -3.89 -1.38 -10.74
N ARG A 139 -3.97 -2.41 -9.90
CA ARG A 139 -4.43 -3.74 -10.32
C ARG A 139 -5.85 -3.74 -10.92
N TYR A 140 -6.65 -2.72 -10.60
CA TYR A 140 -8.00 -2.52 -11.13
C TYR A 140 -8.02 -1.59 -12.35
N GLY A 141 -6.85 -1.23 -12.88
CA GLY A 141 -6.70 -0.43 -14.11
C GLY A 141 -6.77 1.07 -13.92
N LYS A 142 -6.84 1.60 -12.69
CA LYS A 142 -6.83 3.04 -12.45
C LYS A 142 -5.44 3.62 -12.76
N PRO A 143 -5.31 4.59 -13.69
CA PRO A 143 -4.05 5.30 -13.95
C PRO A 143 -3.44 5.95 -12.69
N LEU A 144 -2.12 5.85 -12.59
CA LEU A 144 -1.30 6.34 -11.47
C LEU A 144 -0.29 7.38 -11.98
N GLU A 145 -0.62 8.64 -11.73
CA GLU A 145 0.04 9.80 -12.33
C GLU A 145 0.82 10.62 -11.31
N PHE A 146 1.82 11.36 -11.78
CA PHE A 146 2.53 12.35 -10.97
C PHE A 146 2.21 13.74 -11.50
N ASP A 147 1.99 14.69 -10.60
CA ASP A 147 1.78 16.11 -10.93
C ASP A 147 2.65 17.00 -10.04
N ASP A 148 3.32 17.96 -10.66
CA ASP A 148 4.24 18.90 -10.01
C ASP A 148 3.50 20.12 -9.42
N ASN A 149 2.25 20.37 -9.84
CA ASN A 149 1.50 21.58 -9.51
C ASN A 149 0.57 21.45 -8.30
N ILE A 150 0.43 20.24 -7.75
CA ILE A 150 -0.44 19.96 -6.61
C ILE A 150 0.38 19.77 -5.33
N ASP A 151 -0.20 20.14 -4.19
CA ASP A 151 0.43 19.95 -2.88
C ASP A 151 0.01 18.63 -2.21
N GLU A 152 -1.19 18.15 -2.50
CA GLU A 152 -1.77 16.95 -1.88
C GLU A 152 -2.27 15.99 -2.96
N GLY A 153 -2.08 14.69 -2.73
CA GLY A 153 -2.54 13.66 -3.65
C GLY A 153 -4.04 13.47 -3.59
N TYR A 154 -4.64 13.12 -4.71
CA TYR A 154 -6.08 12.88 -4.80
C TYR A 154 -6.41 11.67 -5.66
N VAL A 155 -7.61 11.14 -5.46
CA VAL A 155 -8.15 10.03 -6.23
C VAL A 155 -9.51 10.45 -6.79
N THR A 156 -9.71 10.25 -8.08
CA THR A 156 -11.00 10.38 -8.77
C THR A 156 -11.43 9.01 -9.30
N GLU A 157 -12.60 8.93 -9.90
CA GLU A 157 -13.02 7.73 -10.62
C GLU A 157 -12.04 7.39 -11.76
N GLU A 158 -11.51 8.41 -12.43
CA GLU A 158 -10.65 8.28 -13.61
C GLU A 158 -9.19 7.98 -13.30
N LYS A 159 -8.63 8.50 -12.19
CA LYS A 159 -7.18 8.38 -11.90
C LYS A 159 -6.83 8.61 -10.43
N ALA A 160 -5.61 8.24 -10.04
CA ALA A 160 -5.00 8.67 -8.79
C ALA A 160 -3.71 9.44 -9.08
N VAL A 161 -3.52 10.58 -8.40
CA VAL A 161 -2.45 11.53 -8.72
C VAL A 161 -1.60 11.81 -7.49
N PHE A 162 -0.30 11.56 -7.61
CA PHE A 162 0.70 11.82 -6.58
C PHE A 162 1.35 13.20 -6.79
N PRO A 163 1.49 14.03 -5.74
CA PRO A 163 2.30 15.24 -5.80
C PRO A 163 3.79 14.86 -5.86
N THR A 164 4.55 15.45 -6.76
CA THR A 164 6.03 15.23 -6.78
C THR A 164 6.75 15.96 -5.66
N LYS A 165 6.07 16.91 -5.01
CA LYS A 165 6.53 17.58 -3.78
C LYS A 165 6.68 16.59 -2.61
N HIS A 166 6.04 15.44 -2.64
CA HIS A 166 6.27 14.36 -1.67
C HIS A 166 7.58 13.63 -1.99
N GLN A 167 8.67 14.08 -1.36
CA GLN A 167 10.03 13.62 -1.69
C GLN A 167 10.48 12.37 -0.93
N TYR A 168 9.73 11.90 0.06
CA TYR A 168 10.14 10.83 0.97
C TYR A 168 9.16 9.67 0.99
N VAL A 169 9.70 8.46 1.14
CA VAL A 169 8.95 7.24 1.40
C VAL A 169 9.39 6.71 2.76
N ILE A 170 8.42 6.35 3.58
CA ILE A 170 8.63 5.71 4.90
C ILE A 170 8.30 4.24 4.72
N ALA A 171 9.30 3.37 4.92
CA ALA A 171 9.16 1.93 4.84
C ALA A 171 9.04 1.35 6.25
N LEU A 172 7.97 0.62 6.51
CA LEU A 172 7.71 -0.05 7.79
C LEU A 172 7.83 -1.56 7.59
N THR A 173 8.42 -2.25 8.56
CA THR A 173 8.29 -3.70 8.67
C THR A 173 7.37 -4.03 9.83
N VAL A 174 6.55 -5.07 9.66
CA VAL A 174 5.65 -5.60 10.68
C VAL A 174 6.03 -7.06 10.89
N ALA A 175 6.14 -7.48 12.14
CA ALA A 175 6.57 -8.82 12.54
C ALA A 175 5.37 -9.72 12.86
#